data_AF-A0A483E0W2-F1
#
_entry.id   AF-A0A483E0W2-F1
#
_cell.length_a   1.000
_cell.length_b   1.000
_cell.length_c   1.000
_cell.angle_alpha   90.00
_cell.angle_beta   90.00
_cell.angle_gamma   90.00
#
_symmetry.space_group_name_H-M   'P 1'
#
loop_
_entity.id
_entity.type
_entity.pdbx_description
1 polymer ?
#
loop_
_entity_poly.entity_id
_entity_poly.type
_entity_poly.pdbx_seq_one_letter_code
_entity_poly.pdbx_strand_id
1 'polypeptide(L)'
;AVAETLKYSTKPADMVADPKWFLELTRQTHKRRFVATGGALKDVLKLDQETDADMVIGDDISEGDDDGSRIAFEWKTEVKKYRRSPTKDKTESD
;
A
#
# COMPACT_ATOMS: atom_id res chain seq x y z
N ALA A 1 11.94 13.41 1.14
CA ALA A 1 10.88 12.91 2.03
C ALA A 1 9.49 13.39 1.60
N VAL A 2 9.09 14.65 1.83
CA VAL A 2 7.69 15.11 1.58
C VAL A 2 7.23 15.03 0.12
N ALA A 3 8.11 15.39 -0.83
CA ALA A 3 7.74 15.43 -2.25
C ALA A 3 7.52 14.05 -2.90
N GLU A 4 8.15 12.99 -2.40
CA GLU A 4 7.98 11.64 -2.94
C GLU A 4 6.65 11.01 -2.49
N THR A 5 6.18 11.31 -1.27
CA THR A 5 4.94 10.75 -0.71
C THR A 5 3.68 11.31 -1.38
N LEU A 6 3.73 12.51 -1.98
CA LEU A 6 2.57 13.23 -2.52
C LEU A 6 2.50 13.26 -4.05
N LYS A 7 3.40 12.55 -4.74
CA LYS A 7 3.56 12.59 -6.20
C LYS A 7 2.27 12.32 -7.00
N TYR A 8 1.34 11.54 -6.42
CA TYR A 8 0.05 11.21 -7.03
C TYR A 8 -1.17 11.75 -6.27
N SER A 9 -0.96 12.37 -5.11
CA SER A 9 -2.05 12.85 -4.24
C SER A 9 -2.34 14.34 -4.45
N THR A 10 -1.37 15.11 -4.92
CA THR A 10 -1.48 16.56 -5.05
C THR A 10 -0.79 17.02 -6.33
N LYS A 11 -1.40 17.96 -7.07
CA LYS A 11 -0.75 18.52 -8.26
C LYS A 11 0.41 19.44 -7.85
N PRO A 12 1.53 19.44 -8.59
CA PRO A 12 2.66 20.32 -8.29
C PRO A 12 2.31 21.81 -8.23
N ALA A 13 1.34 22.25 -9.05
CA ALA A 13 0.87 23.64 -9.02
C ALA A 13 0.25 24.03 -7.67
N ASP A 14 -0.48 23.11 -7.04
CA ASP A 14 -1.16 23.34 -5.75
C ASP A 14 -0.16 23.32 -4.58
N MET A 15 0.97 22.61 -4.74
CA MET A 15 2.06 22.60 -3.74
C MET A 15 2.75 23.98 -3.60
N VAL A 16 2.76 24.78 -4.66
CA VAL A 16 3.46 26.07 -4.72
C VAL A 16 2.50 27.26 -4.57
N ALA A 17 1.21 27.06 -4.85
CA ALA A 17 0.18 28.08 -4.74
C ALA A 17 -0.03 28.56 -3.29
N ASP A 18 0.02 27.65 -2.31
CA ASP A 18 -0.04 27.97 -0.88
C ASP A 18 0.93 27.09 -0.05
N PRO A 19 2.11 27.62 0.30
CA PRO A 19 3.08 26.90 1.13
C PRO A 19 2.58 26.58 2.54
N LYS A 20 1.69 27.40 3.13
CA LYS A 20 1.18 27.16 4.48
C LYS A 20 0.21 25.98 4.49
N TRP A 21 -0.67 25.93 3.51
CA TRP A 21 -1.57 24.79 3.31
C TRP A 21 -0.78 23.49 3.12
N PHE A 22 0.28 23.51 2.30
CA PHE A 22 1.11 22.32 2.04
C PHE A 22 1.86 21.80 3.29
N LEU A 23 2.35 22.73 4.12
CA LEU A 23 2.97 22.39 5.41
C LEU A 23 1.96 21.75 6.37
N GLU A 24 0.74 22.28 6.41
CA GLU A 24 -0.31 21.75 7.27
C GLU A 24 -0.78 20.36 6.79
N LEU A 25 -0.93 20.17 5.47
CA LEU A 25 -1.20 18.85 4.88
C LEU A 25 -0.12 17.85 5.30
N THR A 26 1.15 18.22 5.13
CA THR A 26 2.27 17.36 5.51
C THR A 26 2.25 17.02 7.00
N ARG A 27 1.99 18.00 7.87
CA ARG A 27 1.90 17.82 9.32
C ARG A 27 0.80 16.83 9.71
N GLN A 28 -0.37 16.93 9.09
CA GLN A 28 -1.51 16.05 9.36
C GLN A 28 -1.31 14.63 8.83
N THR A 29 -0.67 14.49 7.67
CA THR A 29 -0.46 13.18 7.02
C THR A 29 0.81 12.45 7.47
N HIS A 30 1.73 13.15 8.14
CA HIS A 30 3.01 12.58 8.56
C HIS A 30 2.80 11.38 9.51
N LYS A 31 3.44 10.24 9.22
CA LYS A 31 3.31 8.97 9.96
C LYS A 31 1.88 8.39 10.01
N ARG A 32 0.98 8.83 9.12
CA ARG A 32 -0.37 8.25 8.98
C ARG A 32 -0.44 7.39 7.72
N ARG A 33 -1.08 6.22 7.81
CA ARG A 33 -1.39 5.34 6.68
C ARG A 33 -2.87 5.54 6.34
N PHE A 34 -3.14 6.08 5.15
CA PHE A 34 -4.51 6.26 4.68
C PHE A 34 -4.91 5.05 3.83
N VAL A 35 -6.06 4.45 4.14
CA VAL A 35 -6.65 3.38 3.33
C VAL A 35 -7.96 3.91 2.75
N ALA A 36 -8.06 3.94 1.41
CA ALA A 36 -9.31 4.26 0.74
C ALA A 36 -10.19 3.02 0.68
N THR A 37 -11.29 3.00 1.43
CA THR A 37 -12.24 1.89 1.47
C THR A 37 -13.50 2.24 0.69
N GLY A 38 -14.03 1.30 -0.09
CA GLY A 38 -15.17 1.53 -0.97
C GLY A 38 -15.99 0.25 -1.21
N GLY A 39 -17.19 0.40 -1.77
CA GLY A 39 -18.09 -0.73 -2.03
C GLY A 39 -18.51 -1.46 -0.74
N ALA A 40 -18.70 -2.78 -0.83
CA ALA A 40 -19.12 -3.61 0.30
C ALA A 40 -18.15 -3.58 1.50
N LEU A 41 -16.88 -3.23 1.27
CA LEU A 41 -15.87 -3.13 2.33
C LEU A 41 -16.00 -1.85 3.17
N LYS A 42 -16.68 -0.82 2.65
CA LYS A 42 -16.87 0.45 3.35
C LYS A 42 -17.67 0.30 4.64
N ASP A 43 -18.66 -0.59 4.66
CA ASP A 43 -19.54 -0.77 5.82
C ASP A 43 -18.96 -1.75 6.86
N VAL A 44 -17.98 -2.56 6.46
CA VAL A 44 -17.26 -3.49 7.36
C VAL A 44 -16.17 -2.77 8.15
N LEU A 45 -15.52 -1.77 7.55
CA LEU A 45 -14.47 -0.97 8.18
C LEU A 45 -15.00 0.27 8.92
N LYS A 46 -16.33 0.38 9.11
CA LYS A 46 -16.91 1.37 10.04
C LYS A 46 -16.77 0.84 11.48
N LEU A 47 -15.58 1.00 12.02
CA LEU A 47 -15.27 0.83 13.43
C LEU A 47 -15.52 2.19 14.10
N ASP A 48 -16.64 2.38 14.80
CA ASP A 48 -17.06 3.68 15.37
C ASP A 48 -16.14 4.26 16.47
N GLN A 49 -14.89 3.80 16.60
CA GLN A 49 -13.86 4.43 17.44
C GLN A 49 -12.48 3.89 17.04
N GLU A 50 -11.89 4.39 15.96
CA GLU A 50 -10.45 4.23 15.77
C GLU A 50 -9.74 5.21 16.73
N THR A 51 -9.15 4.67 17.80
CA THR A 51 -8.31 5.47 18.69
C THR A 51 -6.92 5.61 18.06
N ASP A 52 -6.23 6.73 18.33
CA ASP A 52 -4.88 6.99 17.80
C ASP A 52 -3.88 5.83 18.06
N ALA A 53 -4.14 4.99 19.07
CA ALA A 53 -3.33 3.81 19.39
C ALA A 53 -3.41 2.69 18.33
N ASP A 54 -4.56 2.51 17.66
CA ASP A 54 -4.73 1.46 16.63
C ASP A 54 -3.98 1.80 15.33
N MET A 55 -3.75 3.10 15.07
CA MET A 55 -2.96 3.59 13.93
C MET A 55 -1.43 3.51 14.14
N VAL A 56 -0.97 3.21 15.37
CA VAL A 56 0.47 3.18 15.73
C VAL A 56 1.07 1.77 15.63
N ILE A 57 0.26 0.75 15.37
CA ILE A 57 0.76 -0.61 15.19
C ILE A 57 1.45 -0.75 13.83
N GLY A 58 2.74 -1.07 13.88
CA GLY A 58 3.49 -1.61 12.74
C GLY A 58 4.63 -0.73 12.24
N ASP A 59 5.59 -0.40 13.11
CA ASP A 59 7.02 -0.31 12.73
C ASP A 59 7.71 -1.68 12.86
N ASP A 60 6.97 -2.70 13.28
CA ASP A 60 7.37 -4.08 13.10
C ASP A 60 7.12 -4.41 11.62
N ILE A 61 8.15 -4.20 10.81
CA ILE A 61 8.31 -4.94 9.56
C ILE A 61 8.10 -6.38 10.01
N SER A 62 6.99 -7.01 9.59
CA SER A 62 6.89 -8.43 9.77
C SER A 62 8.07 -9.02 9.01
N GLU A 63 9.13 -9.38 9.73
CA GLU A 63 10.04 -10.44 9.36
C GLU A 63 9.20 -11.72 9.39
N GLY A 64 8.22 -11.80 8.49
CA GLY A 64 7.73 -13.10 8.08
C GLY A 64 8.94 -13.77 7.46
N ASP A 65 9.33 -14.91 8.01
CA ASP A 65 10.33 -15.78 7.41
C ASP A 65 9.94 -16.02 5.94
N ASP A 66 10.55 -15.24 5.02
CA ASP A 66 10.44 -15.49 3.58
C ASP A 66 11.29 -16.72 3.31
N ASP A 67 10.64 -17.87 3.22
CA ASP A 67 11.23 -19.18 2.92
C ASP A 67 11.89 -19.25 1.52
N GLY A 68 11.96 -18.14 0.80
CA GLY A 68 12.63 -18.05 -0.49
C GLY A 68 11.85 -18.74 -1.61
N SER A 69 10.70 -19.35 -1.31
CA SER A 69 9.85 -20.01 -2.28
C SER A 69 9.00 -18.99 -3.05
N ARG A 70 8.76 -19.24 -4.34
CA ARG A 70 7.89 -18.40 -5.18
C ARG A 70 7.04 -19.27 -6.08
N ILE A 71 5.73 -19.03 -6.09
CA ILE A 71 4.80 -19.67 -7.03
C ILE A 71 4.73 -18.84 -8.31
N ALA A 72 4.87 -19.50 -9.46
CA ALA A 72 4.88 -18.86 -10.75
C ALA A 72 3.51 -18.88 -11.43
N PHE A 73 3.17 -17.75 -12.05
CA PHE A 73 2.04 -17.60 -12.95
C PHE A 73 2.56 -17.15 -14.31
N GLU A 74 2.11 -17.82 -15.36
CA GLU A 74 2.48 -17.49 -16.73
C GLU A 74 1.28 -16.94 -17.50
N TRP A 75 1.53 -15.89 -18.30
CA TRP A 75 0.55 -15.40 -19.26
C TRP A 75 0.38 -16.42 -20.40
N LYS A 76 -0.80 -17.02 -20.50
CA LYS A 76 -1.15 -17.90 -21.62
C LYS A 76 -1.85 -17.10 -22.71
N THR A 77 -1.15 -16.87 -23.82
CA THR A 77 -1.63 -16.07 -24.96
C THR A 77 -2.92 -16.60 -25.57
N GLU A 78 -3.09 -17.92 -25.63
CA GLU A 78 -4.30 -18.60 -26.16
C GLU A 78 -5.57 -18.19 -25.41
N VAL A 79 -5.47 -18.05 -24.09
CA VAL A 79 -6.61 -17.78 -23.20
C VAL A 79 -6.60 -16.38 -22.62
N LYS A 80 -5.63 -15.55 -23.04
CA LYS A 80 -5.40 -14.16 -22.61
C LYS A 80 -5.59 -13.95 -21.10
N LYS A 81 -5.03 -14.86 -20.31
CA LYS A 81 -5.04 -14.79 -18.85
C LYS A 81 -3.82 -15.44 -18.25
N TYR A 82 -3.46 -15.01 -17.06
CA TYR A 82 -2.48 -15.70 -16.23
C TYR A 82 -3.02 -17.05 -15.77
N ARG A 83 -2.19 -18.08 -15.82
CA ARG A 83 -2.45 -19.40 -15.25
C ARG A 83 -1.26 -19.85 -14.41
N ARG A 84 -1.54 -20.67 -13.39
CA ARG A 84 -0.50 -21.29 -12.56
C ARG A 84 0.47 -22.08 -13.43
N SER A 85 1.76 -21.91 -13.22
CA SER A 85 2.84 -22.60 -13.93
C SER A 85 3.79 -23.27 -12.93
N PRO A 86 3.41 -24.42 -12.34
CA PRO A 86 4.21 -25.07 -11.30
C PRO A 86 5.66 -25.41 -11.71
N THR A 87 5.89 -25.56 -13.01
CA THR A 87 7.22 -25.81 -13.59
C THR A 87 8.19 -24.66 -13.45
N LYS A 88 7.70 -23.44 -13.16
CA LYS A 88 8.50 -22.23 -12.99
C LYS A 88 8.54 -21.77 -11.53
N ASP A 89 7.98 -22.58 -10.63
CA ASP A 89 8.05 -22.29 -9.20
C ASP A 89 9.52 -22.31 -8.78
N LYS A 90 9.90 -21.34 -7.95
CA LYS A 90 11.21 -21.36 -7.29
C LYS A 90 11.00 -22.03 -5.95
N THR A 91 11.59 -23.20 -5.76
CA THR A 91 11.75 -23.80 -4.43
C THR A 91 13.01 -23.23 -3.78
N GLU A 92 13.07 -23.27 -2.46
CA GLU A 92 14.30 -22.99 -1.70
C GLU A 92 15.46 -23.78 -2.34
N SER A 93 16.55 -23.09 -2.67
CA SER A 93 17.79 -23.75 -3.12
C SER A 93 18.65 -23.98 -1.89
N ASP A 94 19.07 -25.23 -1.64
CA ASP A 94 20.14 -25.60 -0.70
C ASP A 94 21.37 -24.67 -0.81
#